data_AF-A0A183M0A2-F1
#
_entry.id   AF-A0A183M0A2-F1
#
_cell.length_a   1.000
_cell.length_b   1.000
_cell.length_c   1.000
_cell.angle_alpha   90.00
_cell.angle_beta   90.00
_cell.angle_gamma   90.00
#
_symmetry.space_group_name_H-M   'P 1'
#
loop_
_entity.id
_entity.type
_entity.pdbx_description
1 polymer ?
#
loop_
_entity_poly.entity_id
_entity_poly.type
_entity_poly.pdbx_seq_one_letter_code
_entity_poly.pdbx_strand_id
1 'polypeptide(L)'
;MQKERANKLEGIRKIRSRHAEALEQVFAGSVIPFVATEKSLEEQANPNNIRSFINDQTRLKVVFSKRLDELEQSTRETRKQLAKIEQERSSLEATSKFTRNHLQEKRDQLKILEGKLLSVPGADDLEQTLINLQDRRGSLEEEYANEQGSVFLWCKFRDRLSRVDSDCPVCHRCFDSDAERDELLNEIDNRIKTLPSEFERKKQELKEIVSRLESLVELRPISLEIKNLHEEIIPALELKIKAELDKLTDVRSQRDKTSALLETYQADESLAKAVQGDLAILERLENESYELTVKINQFKYEFTDITTDSQLIDGLQEERKSLRESLLTISETIEQKQKRVDQLNQAQREAVSEMHRLKDQMHKLQQENLDNVQLKNDLSRLTRDCETLKKELSELESEQLPAVHRRWTEACDERSRVTKIREENIEQATTKVNEIDEKLKMLTDACTSVKFAFNSQPLERLKVILETVEELQKNLSLVKSEADTCSQNIELLKKQINEHKMRQRELTDCVQVRQLRCQLSFLTERTESLAKNQMICDNIPLSDQDLINETKRLSLEEEKLHSLVGTLFQCWSFSFTFVYLIYRT
;
A
#
# COMPACT_ATOMS: atom_id res chain seq x y z
N MET A 1 -18.00 12.82 114.57
CA MET A 1 -18.64 11.69 113.84
C MET A 1 -19.91 12.10 113.10
N GLN A 2 -20.97 12.58 113.75
CA GLN A 2 -22.21 12.96 113.04
C GLN A 2 -21.99 14.03 111.95
N LYS A 3 -21.28 15.13 112.27
CA LYS A 3 -20.92 16.17 111.31
C LYS A 3 -20.07 15.64 110.15
N GLU A 4 -19.19 14.68 110.42
CA GLU A 4 -18.32 14.07 109.41
C GLU A 4 -19.12 13.15 108.47
N ARG A 5 -20.04 12.34 109.01
CA ARG A 5 -20.99 11.53 108.23
C ARG A 5 -21.81 12.42 107.30
N ALA A 6 -22.36 13.52 107.82
CA ALA A 6 -23.15 14.46 107.03
C ALA A 6 -22.34 15.06 105.86
N ASN A 7 -21.07 15.41 106.10
CA ASN A 7 -20.18 15.90 105.03
C ASN A 7 -19.92 14.84 103.95
N LYS A 8 -19.74 13.57 104.32
CA LYS A 8 -19.53 12.47 103.35
C LYS A 8 -20.79 12.17 102.53
N LEU A 9 -21.96 12.16 103.17
CA LEU A 9 -23.28 12.06 102.50
C LEU A 9 -23.51 13.22 101.52
N GLU A 10 -23.07 14.43 101.88
CA GLU A 10 -23.12 15.56 100.96
C GLU A 10 -22.18 15.39 99.76
N GLY A 11 -20.99 14.82 99.97
CA GLY A 11 -20.08 14.42 98.89
C GLY A 11 -20.71 13.42 97.91
N ILE A 12 -21.38 12.39 98.44
CA ILE A 12 -22.11 11.39 97.62
C ILE A 12 -23.19 12.07 96.76
N ARG A 13 -24.00 12.97 97.34
CA ARG A 13 -25.03 13.72 96.61
C ARG A 13 -24.45 14.58 95.50
N LYS A 14 -23.36 15.29 95.77
CA LYS A 14 -22.68 16.15 94.78
C LYS A 14 -22.11 15.34 93.62
N ILE A 15 -21.46 14.21 93.89
CA ILE A 15 -20.92 13.34 92.83
C ILE A 15 -22.06 12.78 91.97
N ARG A 16 -23.14 12.29 92.59
CA ARG A 16 -24.31 11.79 91.87
C ARG A 16 -24.97 12.87 91.01
N SER A 17 -25.15 14.08 91.55
CA SER A 17 -25.77 15.18 90.82
C SER A 17 -24.91 15.66 89.64
N ARG A 18 -23.59 15.70 89.79
CA ARG A 18 -22.66 16.11 88.73
C ARG A 18 -22.71 15.17 87.52
N HIS A 19 -22.93 13.88 87.76
CA HIS A 19 -22.92 12.84 86.73
C HIS A 19 -24.31 12.33 86.35
N ALA A 20 -25.38 13.05 86.69
CA ALA A 20 -26.74 12.60 86.44
C ALA A 20 -27.00 12.33 84.94
N GLU A 21 -26.69 13.30 84.08
CA GLU A 21 -26.85 13.18 82.62
C GLU A 21 -25.99 12.06 82.03
N ALA A 22 -24.74 11.95 82.48
CA ALA A 22 -23.82 10.93 82.01
C ALA A 22 -24.28 9.51 82.40
N LEU A 23 -24.82 9.35 83.61
CA LEU A 23 -25.40 8.09 84.06
C LEU A 23 -26.68 7.78 83.28
N GLU A 24 -27.56 8.75 83.02
CA GLU A 24 -28.74 8.55 82.18
C GLU A 24 -28.38 8.06 80.78
N GLN A 25 -27.33 8.63 80.17
CA GLN A 25 -26.85 8.21 78.87
C GLN A 25 -26.24 6.80 78.89
N VAL A 26 -25.36 6.48 79.85
CA VAL A 26 -24.71 5.15 79.96
C VAL A 26 -25.73 4.03 80.23
N PHE A 27 -26.78 4.33 81.01
CA PHE A 27 -27.83 3.37 81.34
C PHE A 27 -28.97 3.31 80.31
N ALA A 28 -29.10 4.30 79.42
CA ALA A 28 -29.98 4.33 78.24
C ALA A 28 -31.31 3.57 78.40
N GLY A 29 -32.12 3.95 79.40
CA GLY A 29 -33.44 3.34 79.67
C GLY A 29 -33.47 2.26 80.77
N SER A 30 -32.32 1.93 81.36
CA SER A 30 -32.23 1.06 82.55
C SER A 30 -32.38 1.86 83.85
N VAL A 31 -32.87 1.22 84.92
CA VAL A 31 -33.01 1.87 86.23
C VAL A 31 -31.63 2.16 86.82
N ILE A 32 -31.35 3.44 87.08
CA ILE A 32 -30.12 3.87 87.77
C ILE A 32 -30.27 3.58 89.26
N PRO A 33 -29.36 2.79 89.89
CA PRO A 33 -29.43 2.51 91.31
C PRO A 33 -29.41 3.76 92.19
N PHE A 34 -30.13 3.69 93.31
CA PHE A 34 -30.09 4.75 94.32
C PHE A 34 -28.78 4.71 95.11
N VAL A 35 -28.26 5.88 95.49
CA VAL A 35 -27.12 6.00 96.41
C VAL A 35 -27.58 6.09 97.86
N ALA A 36 -26.67 5.77 98.78
CA ALA A 36 -26.95 5.76 100.21
C ALA A 36 -27.49 7.12 100.71
N THR A 37 -28.60 7.07 101.45
CA THR A 37 -29.18 8.21 102.16
C THR A 37 -29.03 8.03 103.66
N GLU A 38 -29.18 9.12 104.41
CA GLU A 38 -29.09 9.08 105.88
C GLU A 38 -30.07 8.06 106.50
N LYS A 39 -31.32 8.02 106.01
CA LYS A 39 -32.33 7.03 106.44
C LYS A 39 -31.96 5.61 106.04
N SER A 40 -31.54 5.41 104.78
CA SER A 40 -31.16 4.08 104.27
C SER A 40 -29.97 3.49 105.02
N LEU A 41 -28.98 4.31 105.41
CA LEU A 41 -27.85 3.85 106.20
C LEU A 41 -28.26 3.53 107.65
N GLU A 42 -29.14 4.32 108.25
CA GLU A 42 -29.62 4.08 109.62
C GLU A 42 -30.46 2.80 109.72
N GLU A 43 -31.29 2.50 108.71
CA GLU A 43 -32.07 1.26 108.62
C GLU A 43 -31.19 0.02 108.41
N GLN A 44 -30.07 0.17 107.69
CA GLN A 44 -29.16 -0.94 107.37
C GLN A 44 -28.01 -1.11 108.37
N ALA A 45 -27.76 -0.13 109.24
CA ALA A 45 -26.60 -0.10 110.12
C ALA A 45 -26.68 -1.15 111.23
N ASN A 46 -26.12 -2.33 110.95
CA ASN A 46 -25.90 -3.40 111.92
C ASN A 46 -24.38 -3.67 112.06
N PRO A 47 -23.82 -3.65 113.30
CA PRO A 47 -22.40 -3.92 113.53
C PRO A 47 -21.94 -5.30 113.05
N ASN A 48 -22.84 -6.29 112.98
CA ASN A 48 -22.51 -7.64 112.49
C ASN A 48 -22.58 -7.78 110.96
N ASN A 49 -23.02 -6.75 110.23
CA ASN A 49 -23.39 -6.86 108.81
C ASN A 49 -22.58 -5.97 107.85
N ILE A 50 -21.45 -5.42 108.29
CA ILE A 50 -20.61 -4.50 107.48
C ILE A 50 -20.17 -5.15 106.15
N ARG A 51 -19.82 -6.44 106.17
CA ARG A 51 -19.44 -7.19 104.95
C ARG A 51 -20.60 -7.32 103.95
N SER A 52 -21.83 -7.45 104.42
CA SER A 52 -23.01 -7.55 103.56
C SER A 52 -23.26 -6.25 102.79
N PHE A 53 -23.10 -5.10 103.45
CA PHE A 53 -23.30 -3.79 102.81
C PHE A 53 -22.24 -3.53 101.73
N ILE A 54 -20.98 -3.84 102.02
CA ILE A 54 -19.88 -3.63 101.06
C ILE A 54 -20.08 -4.49 99.79
N ASN A 55 -20.59 -5.71 99.95
CA ASN A 55 -20.76 -6.67 98.84
C ASN A 55 -22.13 -6.61 98.15
N ASP A 56 -22.95 -5.60 98.42
CA ASP A 56 -24.28 -5.47 97.82
C ASP A 56 -24.19 -5.23 96.30
N GLN A 57 -24.78 -6.15 95.54
CA GLN A 57 -24.78 -6.17 94.07
C GLN A 57 -25.68 -5.09 93.46
N THR A 58 -26.59 -4.51 94.25
CA THR A 58 -27.52 -3.47 93.78
C THR A 58 -26.90 -2.08 93.79
N ARG A 59 -25.70 -1.92 94.36
CA ARG A 59 -25.02 -0.63 94.47
C ARG A 59 -24.64 -0.06 93.11
N LEU A 60 -24.75 1.26 93.00
CA LEU A 60 -24.49 2.01 91.76
C LEU A 60 -23.16 1.65 91.11
N LYS A 61 -22.07 1.57 91.89
CA LYS A 61 -20.74 1.21 91.36
C LYS A 61 -20.71 -0.18 90.74
N VAL A 62 -21.30 -1.18 91.39
CA VAL A 62 -21.27 -2.58 90.93
C VAL A 62 -22.07 -2.73 89.63
N VAL A 63 -23.28 -2.19 89.61
CA VAL A 63 -24.14 -2.19 88.42
C VAL A 63 -23.50 -1.41 87.27
N PHE A 64 -22.86 -0.27 87.57
CA PHE A 64 -22.12 0.51 86.59
C PHE A 64 -20.91 -0.23 86.01
N SER A 65 -20.11 -0.92 86.84
CA SER A 65 -18.99 -1.73 86.34
C SER A 65 -19.47 -2.81 85.37
N LYS A 66 -20.57 -3.50 85.68
CA LYS A 66 -21.17 -4.47 84.78
C LYS A 66 -21.61 -3.83 83.45
N ARG A 67 -22.24 -2.66 83.50
CA ARG A 67 -22.67 -1.92 82.30
C ARG A 67 -21.48 -1.47 81.45
N LEU A 68 -20.40 -1.02 82.09
CA LEU A 68 -19.15 -0.67 81.41
C LEU A 68 -18.55 -1.90 80.70
N ASP A 69 -18.51 -3.06 81.34
CA ASP A 69 -18.03 -4.31 80.73
C ASP A 69 -18.88 -4.71 79.51
N GLU A 70 -20.21 -4.57 79.59
CA GLU A 70 -21.13 -4.82 78.47
C GLU A 70 -20.87 -3.86 77.28
N LEU A 71 -20.62 -2.57 77.57
CA LEU A 71 -20.27 -1.58 76.54
C LEU A 71 -18.92 -1.91 75.90
N GLU A 72 -17.89 -2.23 76.69
CA GLU A 72 -16.58 -2.63 76.15
C GLU A 72 -16.69 -3.90 75.28
N GLN A 73 -17.51 -4.86 75.69
CA GLN A 73 -17.78 -6.06 74.90
C GLN A 73 -18.47 -5.71 73.58
N SER A 74 -19.52 -4.88 73.63
CA SER A 74 -20.26 -4.41 72.44
C SER A 74 -19.36 -3.66 71.47
N THR A 75 -18.47 -2.78 71.96
CA THR A 75 -17.45 -2.10 71.14
C THR A 75 -16.52 -3.12 70.47
N ARG A 76 -16.00 -4.10 71.21
CA ARG A 76 -15.08 -5.12 70.66
C ARG A 76 -15.76 -5.99 69.61
N GLU A 77 -17.00 -6.42 69.85
CA GLU A 77 -17.77 -7.24 68.91
C GLU A 77 -18.10 -6.46 67.64
N THR A 78 -18.55 -5.22 67.76
CA THR A 78 -18.87 -4.35 66.62
C THR A 78 -17.61 -4.03 65.80
N ARG A 79 -16.45 -3.80 66.44
CA ARG A 79 -15.15 -3.68 65.74
C ARG A 79 -14.80 -4.93 64.94
N LYS A 80 -15.00 -6.13 65.52
CA LYS A 80 -14.75 -7.40 64.82
C LYS A 80 -15.70 -7.58 63.64
N GLN A 81 -16.96 -7.22 63.77
CA GLN A 81 -17.93 -7.26 62.68
C GLN A 81 -17.53 -6.30 61.56
N LEU A 82 -17.15 -5.06 61.89
CA LEU A 82 -16.69 -4.08 60.91
C LEU A 82 -15.45 -4.57 60.14
N ALA A 83 -14.49 -5.19 60.82
CA ALA A 83 -13.31 -5.78 60.18
C ALA A 83 -13.66 -6.91 59.20
N LYS A 84 -14.66 -7.75 59.53
CA LYS A 84 -15.16 -8.80 58.61
C LYS A 84 -15.82 -8.20 57.37
N ILE A 85 -16.68 -7.20 57.54
CA ILE A 85 -17.34 -6.49 56.44
C ILE A 85 -16.30 -5.83 55.53
N GLU A 86 -15.25 -5.24 56.10
CA GLU A 86 -14.17 -4.59 55.33
C GLU A 86 -13.33 -5.62 54.54
N GLN A 87 -13.10 -6.80 55.12
CA GLN A 87 -12.45 -7.92 54.43
C GLN A 87 -13.31 -8.43 53.26
N GLU A 88 -14.61 -8.61 53.47
CA GLU A 88 -15.57 -8.99 52.42
C GLU A 88 -15.66 -7.95 51.31
N ARG A 89 -15.67 -6.65 51.66
CA ARG A 89 -15.61 -5.58 50.67
C ARG A 89 -14.35 -5.69 49.82
N SER A 90 -13.19 -5.86 50.46
CA SER A 90 -11.91 -5.93 49.77
C SER A 90 -11.82 -7.14 48.83
N SER A 91 -12.35 -8.30 49.24
CA SER A 91 -12.39 -9.49 48.38
C SER A 91 -13.35 -9.28 47.20
N LEU A 92 -14.54 -8.72 47.42
CA LEU A 92 -15.50 -8.40 46.36
C LEU A 92 -14.97 -7.33 45.39
N GLU A 93 -14.24 -6.33 45.86
CA GLU A 93 -13.59 -5.31 45.01
C GLU A 93 -12.54 -5.95 44.10
N ALA A 94 -11.74 -6.89 44.64
CA ALA A 94 -10.76 -7.64 43.86
C ALA A 94 -11.41 -8.55 42.82
N THR A 95 -12.44 -9.33 43.20
CA THR A 95 -13.17 -10.19 42.25
C THR A 95 -13.86 -9.37 41.17
N SER A 96 -14.47 -8.23 41.54
CA SER A 96 -15.11 -7.33 40.60
C SER A 96 -14.12 -6.71 39.60
N LYS A 97 -12.92 -6.33 40.06
CA LYS A 97 -11.84 -5.89 39.17
C LYS A 97 -11.42 -7.00 38.21
N PHE A 98 -11.23 -8.21 38.71
CA PHE A 98 -10.88 -9.37 37.88
C PHE A 98 -11.95 -9.66 36.82
N THR A 99 -13.23 -9.73 37.20
CA THR A 99 -14.34 -9.98 36.26
C THR A 99 -14.44 -8.88 35.20
N ARG A 100 -14.23 -7.60 35.55
CA ARG A 100 -14.19 -6.49 34.57
C ARG A 100 -13.03 -6.62 33.58
N ASN A 101 -11.84 -6.96 34.05
CA ASN A 101 -10.69 -7.18 33.17
C ASN A 101 -10.96 -8.35 32.22
N HIS A 102 -11.53 -9.43 32.73
CA HIS A 102 -11.88 -10.59 31.92
C HIS A 102 -12.94 -10.26 30.86
N LEU A 103 -13.96 -9.46 31.22
CA LEU A 103 -14.94 -8.95 30.25
C LEU A 103 -14.28 -8.09 29.16
N GLN A 104 -13.31 -7.25 29.52
CA GLN A 104 -12.58 -6.43 28.56
C GLN A 104 -11.76 -7.29 27.59
N GLU A 105 -11.03 -8.28 28.12
CA GLU A 105 -10.29 -9.26 27.30
C GLU A 105 -11.22 -9.98 26.31
N LYS A 106 -12.40 -10.41 26.77
CA LYS A 106 -13.40 -11.07 25.90
C LYS A 106 -13.98 -10.15 24.85
N ARG A 107 -14.21 -8.88 25.15
CA ARG A 107 -14.64 -7.87 24.17
C ARG A 107 -13.56 -7.56 23.15
N ASP A 108 -12.31 -7.50 23.56
CA ASP A 108 -11.21 -7.26 22.64
C ASP A 108 -10.92 -8.48 21.76
N GLN A 109 -11.07 -9.70 22.31
CA GLN A 109 -11.10 -10.95 21.53
C GLN A 109 -12.22 -10.92 20.48
N LEU A 110 -13.44 -10.54 20.87
CA LEU A 110 -14.57 -10.41 19.95
C LEU A 110 -14.24 -9.46 18.79
N LYS A 111 -13.74 -8.25 19.07
CA LYS A 111 -13.36 -7.28 18.02
C LYS A 111 -12.31 -7.83 17.05
N ILE A 112 -11.32 -8.57 17.55
CA ILE A 112 -10.28 -9.19 16.71
C ILE A 112 -10.90 -10.25 15.80
N LEU A 113 -11.78 -11.10 16.33
CA LEU A 113 -12.45 -12.15 15.55
C LEU A 113 -13.43 -11.55 14.53
N GLU A 114 -14.21 -10.54 14.91
CA GLU A 114 -15.09 -9.79 13.99
C GLU A 114 -14.28 -9.12 12.88
N GLY A 115 -13.12 -8.52 13.21
CA GLY A 115 -12.22 -7.95 12.21
C GLY A 115 -11.67 -8.99 11.22
N LYS A 116 -11.38 -10.20 11.68
CA LYS A 116 -10.99 -11.32 10.79
C LYS A 116 -12.15 -11.74 9.90
N LEU A 117 -13.36 -11.84 10.43
CA LEU A 117 -14.56 -12.20 9.66
C LEU A 117 -14.83 -11.17 8.57
N LEU A 118 -14.79 -9.88 8.90
CA LEU A 118 -15.00 -8.76 7.95
C LEU A 118 -13.91 -8.63 6.88
N SER A 119 -12.72 -9.18 7.10
CA SER A 119 -11.63 -9.12 6.12
C SER A 119 -11.87 -9.97 4.87
N VAL A 120 -12.81 -10.92 4.92
CA VAL A 120 -13.14 -11.82 3.81
C VAL A 120 -14.50 -11.43 3.20
N PRO A 121 -14.57 -11.03 1.93
CA PRO A 121 -15.81 -10.63 1.28
C PRO A 121 -16.86 -11.75 1.20
N GLY A 122 -18.05 -11.50 1.77
CA GLY A 122 -19.17 -12.46 1.82
C GLY A 122 -19.29 -13.21 3.15
N ALA A 123 -18.61 -12.77 4.20
CA ALA A 123 -18.67 -13.38 5.53
C ALA A 123 -19.89 -12.95 6.38
N ASP A 124 -20.64 -11.92 5.98
CA ASP A 124 -21.79 -11.39 6.72
C ASP A 124 -22.91 -12.44 6.92
N ASP A 125 -23.12 -13.27 5.90
CA ASP A 125 -23.95 -14.48 5.98
C ASP A 125 -23.14 -15.67 5.45
N LEU A 126 -22.19 -16.10 6.28
CA LEU A 126 -21.22 -17.14 5.94
C LEU A 126 -21.90 -18.44 5.48
N GLU A 127 -22.94 -18.88 6.18
CA GLU A 127 -23.57 -20.18 5.90
C GLU A 127 -24.37 -20.14 4.60
N GLN A 128 -25.15 -19.08 4.36
CA GLN A 128 -25.86 -18.93 3.09
C GLN A 128 -24.89 -18.77 1.91
N THR A 129 -23.79 -18.04 2.11
CA THR A 129 -22.77 -17.85 1.07
C THR A 129 -22.06 -19.17 0.74
N LEU A 130 -21.76 -19.99 1.74
CA LEU A 130 -21.17 -21.32 1.54
C LEU A 130 -22.11 -22.25 0.76
N ILE A 131 -23.41 -22.27 1.10
CA ILE A 131 -24.43 -23.05 0.37
C ILE A 131 -24.48 -22.61 -1.10
N ASN A 132 -24.63 -21.31 -1.35
CA ASN A 132 -24.72 -20.77 -2.70
C ASN A 132 -23.48 -21.10 -3.55
N LEU A 133 -22.29 -21.03 -2.96
CA LEU A 133 -21.04 -21.37 -3.65
C LEU A 133 -20.88 -22.88 -3.88
N GLN A 134 -21.34 -23.73 -2.95
CA GLN A 134 -21.36 -25.18 -3.14
C GLN A 134 -22.31 -25.59 -4.27
N ASP A 135 -23.50 -25.01 -4.33
CA ASP A 135 -24.47 -25.25 -5.40
C ASP A 135 -23.91 -24.79 -6.75
N ARG A 136 -23.34 -23.58 -6.82
CA ARG A 136 -22.70 -23.06 -8.04
C ARG A 136 -21.51 -23.93 -8.49
N ARG A 137 -20.71 -24.42 -7.54
CA ARG A 137 -19.62 -25.37 -7.84
C ARG A 137 -20.19 -26.64 -8.48
N GLY A 138 -21.24 -27.23 -7.90
CA GLY A 138 -21.88 -28.43 -8.44
C GLY A 138 -22.39 -28.23 -9.87
N SER A 139 -23.08 -27.11 -10.15
CA SER A 139 -23.54 -26.78 -11.50
C SER A 139 -22.38 -26.60 -12.49
N LEU A 140 -21.30 -25.93 -12.07
CA LEU A 140 -20.12 -25.72 -12.92
C LEU A 140 -19.33 -27.01 -13.17
N GLU A 141 -19.27 -27.92 -12.20
CA GLU A 141 -18.63 -29.23 -12.36
C GLU A 141 -19.39 -30.09 -13.37
N GLU A 142 -20.73 -30.09 -13.32
CA GLU A 142 -21.58 -30.76 -14.30
C GLU A 142 -21.41 -30.16 -15.71
N GLU A 143 -21.46 -28.83 -15.81
CA GLU A 143 -21.18 -28.08 -17.03
C GLU A 143 -19.76 -28.34 -17.57
N TYR A 144 -18.75 -28.47 -16.71
CA TYR A 144 -17.39 -28.76 -17.12
C TYR A 144 -17.26 -30.19 -17.66
N ALA A 145 -17.90 -31.16 -17.00
CA ALA A 145 -17.95 -32.55 -17.45
C ALA A 145 -18.69 -32.72 -18.79
N ASN A 146 -19.80 -32.00 -18.97
CA ASN A 146 -20.57 -31.99 -20.22
C ASN A 146 -19.73 -31.45 -21.39
N GLU A 147 -18.98 -30.38 -21.17
CA GLU A 147 -18.14 -29.75 -22.19
C GLU A 147 -16.97 -30.67 -22.56
N GLN A 148 -16.36 -31.31 -21.55
CA GLN A 148 -15.32 -32.32 -21.76
C GLN A 148 -15.84 -33.52 -22.58
N GLY A 149 -17.04 -34.02 -22.27
CA GLY A 149 -17.68 -35.10 -23.04
C GLY A 149 -18.05 -34.66 -24.46
N SER A 150 -18.50 -33.42 -24.62
CA SER A 150 -18.88 -32.84 -25.92
C SER A 150 -17.69 -32.75 -26.88
N VAL A 151 -16.49 -32.39 -26.40
CA VAL A 151 -15.27 -32.34 -27.24
C VAL A 151 -15.03 -33.67 -27.95
N PHE A 152 -15.16 -34.79 -27.23
CA PHE A 152 -15.00 -36.12 -27.83
C PHE A 152 -16.08 -36.40 -28.88
N LEU A 153 -17.33 -36.03 -28.60
CA LEU A 153 -18.45 -36.22 -29.51
C LEU A 153 -18.28 -35.41 -30.81
N TRP A 154 -17.93 -34.13 -30.70
CA TRP A 154 -17.70 -33.25 -31.85
C TRP A 154 -16.53 -33.73 -32.72
N CYS A 155 -15.41 -34.15 -32.11
CA CYS A 155 -14.29 -34.75 -32.84
C CYS A 155 -14.72 -36.02 -33.60
N LYS A 156 -15.52 -36.88 -32.98
CA LYS A 156 -16.05 -38.09 -33.63
C LYS A 156 -17.00 -37.78 -34.78
N PHE A 157 -17.83 -36.74 -34.65
CA PHE A 157 -18.69 -36.27 -35.73
C PHE A 157 -17.90 -35.71 -36.91
N ARG A 158 -16.89 -34.89 -36.65
CA ARG A 158 -15.93 -34.42 -37.66
C ARG A 158 -15.29 -35.60 -38.40
N ASP A 159 -14.70 -36.54 -37.66
CA ASP A 159 -13.99 -37.69 -38.25
C ASP A 159 -14.89 -38.60 -39.10
N ARG A 160 -16.20 -38.65 -38.80
CA ARG A 160 -17.19 -39.37 -39.61
C ARG A 160 -17.57 -38.61 -40.87
N LEU A 161 -17.76 -37.29 -40.76
CA LEU A 161 -18.10 -36.42 -41.90
C LEU A 161 -16.95 -36.29 -42.90
N SER A 162 -15.70 -36.40 -42.46
CA SER A 162 -14.51 -36.36 -43.34
C SER A 162 -14.31 -37.60 -44.22
N ARG A 163 -15.16 -38.64 -44.10
CA ARG A 163 -15.07 -39.86 -44.93
C ARG A 163 -15.77 -39.64 -46.28
N VAL A 164 -15.31 -40.38 -47.30
CA VAL A 164 -15.97 -40.46 -48.61
C VAL A 164 -17.33 -41.15 -48.43
N ASP A 165 -18.40 -40.58 -49.01
CA ASP A 165 -19.81 -41.01 -48.87
C ASP A 165 -20.33 -40.99 -47.42
N SER A 166 -20.05 -39.91 -46.68
CA SER A 166 -20.54 -39.74 -45.30
C SER A 166 -22.03 -39.38 -45.24
N ASP A 167 -22.74 -39.97 -44.29
CA ASP A 167 -24.10 -39.62 -43.89
C ASP A 167 -24.07 -38.67 -42.69
N CYS A 168 -25.18 -37.97 -42.43
CA CYS A 168 -25.30 -37.15 -41.23
C CYS A 168 -25.09 -38.03 -39.98
N PRO A 169 -24.15 -37.69 -39.08
CA PRO A 169 -23.75 -38.54 -37.96
C PRO A 169 -24.85 -38.73 -36.91
N VAL A 170 -25.92 -37.92 -36.94
CA VAL A 170 -27.05 -37.93 -36.00
C VAL A 170 -28.28 -38.61 -36.59
N CYS A 171 -28.69 -38.22 -37.80
CA CYS A 171 -29.95 -38.69 -38.40
C CYS A 171 -29.78 -39.69 -39.56
N HIS A 172 -28.53 -39.99 -39.96
CA HIS A 172 -28.20 -40.94 -41.03
C HIS A 172 -28.74 -40.60 -42.43
N ARG A 173 -29.20 -39.36 -42.63
CA ARG A 173 -29.59 -38.86 -43.95
C ARG A 173 -28.34 -38.61 -44.80
N CYS A 174 -28.39 -39.02 -46.07
CA CYS A 174 -27.38 -38.67 -47.06
C CYS A 174 -27.44 -37.16 -47.37
N PHE A 175 -26.29 -36.54 -47.60
CA PHE A 175 -26.24 -35.14 -48.04
C PHE A 175 -26.68 -35.04 -49.50
N ASP A 176 -27.47 -34.01 -49.83
CA ASP A 176 -27.96 -33.82 -51.20
C ASP A 176 -26.84 -33.24 -52.11
N SER A 177 -25.79 -32.65 -51.51
CA SER A 177 -24.59 -32.16 -52.19
C SER A 177 -23.36 -32.16 -51.28
N ASP A 178 -22.15 -32.21 -51.87
CA ASP A 178 -20.89 -32.06 -51.12
C ASP A 178 -20.78 -30.71 -50.38
N ALA A 179 -21.42 -29.65 -50.90
CA ALA A 179 -21.42 -28.33 -50.27
C ALA A 179 -22.14 -28.32 -48.91
N GLU A 180 -23.28 -29.01 -48.78
CA GLU A 180 -24.03 -29.13 -47.53
C GLU A 180 -23.20 -29.88 -46.45
N ARG A 181 -22.48 -30.92 -46.85
CA ARG A 181 -21.55 -31.64 -45.97
C ARG A 181 -20.41 -30.73 -45.51
N ASP A 182 -19.80 -29.99 -46.43
CA ASP A 182 -18.66 -29.14 -46.14
C ASP A 182 -19.05 -27.93 -45.27
N GLU A 183 -20.26 -27.39 -45.41
CA GLU A 183 -20.82 -26.38 -44.48
C GLU A 183 -20.96 -26.92 -43.06
N LEU A 184 -21.56 -28.10 -42.89
CA LEU A 184 -21.69 -28.75 -41.57
C LEU A 184 -20.34 -29.10 -40.96
N LEU A 185 -19.38 -29.56 -41.77
CA LEU A 185 -18.02 -29.85 -41.34
C LEU A 185 -17.32 -28.57 -40.84
N ASN A 186 -17.47 -27.44 -41.55
CA ASN A 186 -16.97 -26.14 -41.13
C ASN A 186 -17.61 -25.66 -39.82
N GLU A 187 -18.92 -25.87 -39.62
CA GLU A 187 -19.61 -25.54 -38.37
C GLU A 187 -19.06 -26.35 -37.20
N ILE A 188 -18.86 -27.66 -37.38
CA ILE A 188 -18.28 -28.55 -36.38
C ILE A 188 -16.83 -28.16 -36.08
N ASP A 189 -16.01 -27.87 -37.09
CA ASP A 189 -14.63 -27.42 -36.90
C ASP A 189 -14.57 -26.07 -36.16
N ASN A 190 -15.49 -25.15 -36.45
CA ASN A 190 -15.60 -23.89 -35.71
C ASN A 190 -16.01 -24.15 -34.26
N ARG A 191 -16.95 -25.06 -33.99
CA ARG A 191 -17.31 -25.44 -32.61
C ARG A 191 -16.11 -26.05 -31.88
N ILE A 192 -15.40 -27.00 -32.49
CA ILE A 192 -14.18 -27.62 -31.95
C ILE A 192 -13.11 -26.57 -31.63
N LYS A 193 -12.93 -25.55 -32.47
CA LYS A 193 -11.97 -24.46 -32.22
C LYS A 193 -12.35 -23.60 -31.00
N THR A 194 -13.64 -23.39 -30.75
CA THR A 194 -14.12 -22.56 -29.62
C THR A 194 -14.12 -23.29 -28.27
N LEU A 195 -14.35 -24.60 -28.25
CA LEU A 195 -14.50 -25.41 -27.03
C LEU A 195 -13.31 -25.32 -26.05
N PRO A 196 -12.02 -25.35 -26.47
CA PRO A 196 -10.88 -25.21 -25.55
C PRO A 196 -10.90 -23.90 -24.75
N SER A 197 -11.35 -22.80 -25.36
CA SER A 197 -11.43 -21.51 -24.68
C SER A 197 -12.57 -21.46 -23.65
N GLU A 198 -13.74 -22.03 -23.98
CA GLU A 198 -14.85 -22.18 -23.05
C GLU A 198 -14.47 -23.10 -21.87
N PHE A 199 -13.75 -24.18 -22.17
CA PHE A 199 -13.25 -25.15 -21.20
C PHE A 199 -12.26 -24.52 -20.21
N GLU A 200 -11.24 -23.79 -20.69
CA GLU A 200 -10.27 -23.17 -19.80
C GLU A 200 -10.92 -22.07 -18.95
N ARG A 201 -11.91 -21.34 -19.50
CA ARG A 201 -12.70 -20.36 -18.73
C ARG A 201 -13.47 -21.03 -17.58
N LYS A 202 -14.22 -22.12 -17.83
CA LYS A 202 -14.96 -22.82 -16.77
C LYS A 202 -14.02 -23.44 -15.72
N LYS A 203 -12.87 -23.97 -16.15
CA LYS A 203 -11.83 -24.50 -15.26
C LYS A 203 -11.24 -23.43 -14.36
N GLN A 204 -11.02 -22.22 -14.88
CA GLN A 204 -10.55 -21.10 -14.07
C GLN A 204 -11.63 -20.64 -13.07
N GLU A 205 -12.88 -20.50 -13.52
CA GLU A 205 -14.02 -20.17 -12.63
C GLU A 205 -14.19 -21.20 -11.50
N LEU A 206 -14.05 -22.50 -11.82
CA LEU A 206 -14.10 -23.57 -10.83
C LEU A 206 -12.97 -23.45 -9.80
N LYS A 207 -11.74 -23.15 -10.25
CA LYS A 207 -10.61 -22.91 -9.34
C LYS A 207 -10.85 -21.71 -8.41
N GLU A 208 -11.41 -20.63 -8.95
CA GLU A 208 -11.74 -19.43 -8.17
C GLU A 208 -12.81 -19.73 -7.12
N ILE A 209 -13.86 -20.48 -7.47
CA ILE A 209 -14.92 -20.89 -6.54
C ILE A 209 -14.38 -21.84 -5.46
N VAL A 210 -13.56 -22.83 -5.82
CA VAL A 210 -12.96 -23.76 -4.85
C VAL A 210 -12.07 -23.00 -3.86
N SER A 211 -11.20 -22.11 -4.35
CA SER A 211 -10.34 -21.29 -3.49
C SER A 211 -11.16 -20.40 -2.55
N ARG A 212 -12.27 -19.81 -3.06
CA ARG A 212 -13.18 -19.02 -2.23
C ARG A 212 -13.89 -19.86 -1.18
N LEU A 213 -14.37 -21.05 -1.54
CA LEU A 213 -15.00 -22.00 -0.61
C LEU A 213 -14.04 -22.41 0.51
N GLU A 214 -12.80 -22.76 0.18
CA GLU A 214 -11.76 -23.09 1.17
C GLU A 214 -11.57 -21.94 2.16
N SER A 215 -11.41 -20.71 1.66
CA SER A 215 -11.22 -19.52 2.51
C SER A 215 -12.41 -19.24 3.45
N LEU A 216 -13.65 -19.49 3.00
CA LEU A 216 -14.85 -19.25 3.81
C LEU A 216 -15.08 -20.38 4.82
N VAL A 217 -14.76 -21.64 4.47
CA VAL A 217 -14.88 -22.77 5.41
C VAL A 217 -13.97 -22.59 6.62
N GLU A 218 -12.78 -22.02 6.44
CA GLU A 218 -11.85 -21.69 7.53
C GLU A 218 -12.43 -20.67 8.53
N LEU A 219 -13.41 -19.87 8.13
CA LEU A 219 -14.08 -18.87 8.99
C LEU A 219 -15.20 -19.45 9.85
N ARG A 220 -15.71 -20.66 9.56
CA ARG A 220 -16.78 -21.29 10.37
C ARG A 220 -16.47 -21.37 11.87
N PRO A 221 -15.30 -21.88 12.32
CA PRO A 221 -14.99 -21.92 13.75
C PRO A 221 -14.92 -20.51 14.36
N ILE A 222 -14.43 -19.52 13.61
CA ILE A 222 -14.37 -18.12 14.05
C ILE A 222 -15.78 -17.55 14.23
N SER A 223 -16.68 -17.81 13.29
CA SER A 223 -18.10 -17.40 13.36
C SER A 223 -18.80 -18.00 14.58
N LEU A 224 -18.57 -19.29 14.88
CA LEU A 224 -19.12 -19.95 16.05
C LEU A 224 -18.57 -19.35 17.36
N GLU A 225 -17.28 -19.05 17.40
CA GLU A 225 -16.65 -18.42 18.56
C GLU A 225 -17.19 -17.00 18.79
N ILE A 226 -17.38 -16.20 17.73
CA ILE A 226 -18.04 -14.89 17.78
C ILE A 226 -19.44 -15.02 18.38
N LYS A 227 -20.26 -15.95 17.88
CA LYS A 227 -21.62 -16.18 18.40
C LYS A 227 -21.59 -16.54 19.89
N ASN A 228 -20.73 -17.47 20.30
CA ASN A 228 -20.57 -17.85 21.70
C ASN A 228 -20.15 -16.66 22.59
N LEU A 229 -19.18 -15.86 22.12
CA LEU A 229 -18.75 -14.66 22.83
C LEU A 229 -19.88 -13.63 22.98
N HIS A 230 -20.65 -13.42 21.91
CA HIS A 230 -21.70 -12.40 21.83
C HIS A 230 -22.97 -12.79 22.61
N GLU A 231 -23.40 -14.06 22.51
CA GLU A 231 -24.68 -14.53 23.05
C GLU A 231 -24.57 -15.10 24.46
N GLU A 232 -23.43 -15.72 24.82
CA GLU A 232 -23.28 -16.42 26.11
C GLU A 232 -22.27 -15.75 27.04
N ILE A 233 -21.00 -15.65 26.61
CA ILE A 233 -19.89 -15.34 27.52
C ILE A 233 -19.93 -13.88 27.99
N ILE A 234 -20.04 -12.92 27.07
CA ILE A 234 -20.06 -11.49 27.41
C ILE A 234 -21.29 -11.13 28.26
N PRO A 235 -22.53 -11.52 27.87
CA PRO A 235 -23.71 -11.27 28.70
C PRO A 235 -23.62 -11.91 30.09
N ALA A 236 -23.10 -13.13 30.21
CA ALA A 236 -22.92 -13.78 31.51
C ALA A 236 -21.94 -13.01 32.42
N LEU A 237 -20.84 -12.49 31.87
CA LEU A 237 -19.89 -11.67 32.61
C LEU A 237 -20.46 -10.31 33.01
N GLU A 238 -21.26 -9.68 32.15
CA GLU A 238 -21.96 -8.43 32.47
C GLU A 238 -22.97 -8.62 33.62
N LEU A 239 -23.76 -9.69 33.58
CA LEU A 239 -24.68 -10.05 34.66
C LEU A 239 -23.93 -10.31 35.96
N LYS A 240 -22.79 -11.00 35.90
CA LYS A 240 -21.95 -11.27 37.06
C LYS A 240 -21.39 -9.97 37.67
N ILE A 241 -20.89 -9.04 36.85
CA ILE A 241 -20.40 -7.74 37.31
C ILE A 241 -21.53 -6.94 37.96
N LYS A 242 -22.73 -6.95 37.39
CA LYS A 242 -23.88 -6.27 37.97
C LYS A 242 -24.22 -6.84 39.36
N ALA A 243 -24.29 -8.16 39.49
CA ALA A 243 -24.54 -8.81 40.77
C ALA A 243 -23.43 -8.54 41.81
N GLU A 244 -22.16 -8.48 41.38
CA GLU A 244 -21.03 -8.12 42.25
C GLU A 244 -21.09 -6.64 42.70
N LEU A 245 -21.51 -5.73 41.82
CA LEU A 245 -21.71 -4.31 42.13
C LEU A 245 -22.85 -4.10 43.14
N ASP A 246 -23.97 -4.79 42.96
CA ASP A 246 -25.12 -4.72 43.88
C ASP A 246 -24.69 -5.21 45.28
N LYS A 247 -23.97 -6.35 45.36
CA LYS A 247 -23.39 -6.83 46.61
C LYS A 247 -22.42 -5.84 47.24
N LEU A 248 -21.58 -5.18 46.44
CA LEU A 248 -20.67 -4.15 46.94
C LEU A 248 -21.42 -2.96 47.53
N THR A 249 -22.53 -2.55 46.93
CA THR A 249 -23.37 -1.48 47.49
C THR A 249 -24.01 -1.89 48.81
N ASP A 250 -24.48 -3.13 48.93
CA ASP A 250 -25.04 -3.67 50.17
C ASP A 250 -23.99 -3.74 51.29
N VAL A 251 -22.81 -4.27 51.00
CA VAL A 251 -21.69 -4.37 51.96
C VAL A 251 -21.23 -2.98 52.42
N ARG A 252 -21.21 -1.98 51.52
CA ARG A 252 -20.91 -0.58 51.89
C ARG A 252 -21.97 0.01 52.82
N SER A 253 -23.25 -0.22 52.53
CA SER A 253 -24.36 0.19 53.40
C SER A 253 -24.28 -0.46 54.79
N GLN A 254 -23.95 -1.75 54.85
CA GLN A 254 -23.73 -2.46 56.12
C GLN A 254 -22.54 -1.91 56.89
N ARG A 255 -21.41 -1.67 56.22
CA ARG A 255 -20.22 -1.04 56.83
C ARG A 255 -20.59 0.30 57.48
N ASP A 256 -21.33 1.15 56.78
CA ASP A 256 -21.69 2.48 57.28
C ASP A 256 -22.60 2.40 58.51
N LYS A 257 -23.58 1.50 58.50
CA LYS A 257 -24.44 1.22 59.67
C LYS A 257 -23.63 0.69 60.86
N THR A 258 -22.74 -0.27 60.64
CA THR A 258 -21.90 -0.85 61.70
C THR A 258 -20.87 0.17 62.22
N SER A 259 -20.35 1.05 61.38
CA SER A 259 -19.45 2.14 61.77
C SER A 259 -20.16 3.15 62.66
N ALA A 260 -21.35 3.63 62.27
CA ALA A 260 -22.14 4.55 63.07
C ALA A 260 -22.53 3.95 64.45
N LEU A 261 -22.88 2.65 64.46
CA LEU A 261 -23.14 1.94 65.72
C LEU A 261 -21.88 1.86 66.60
N LEU A 262 -20.72 1.58 66.00
CA LEU A 262 -19.46 1.53 66.72
C LEU A 262 -19.09 2.90 67.32
N GLU A 263 -19.29 3.99 66.58
CA GLU A 263 -19.07 5.35 67.09
C GLU A 263 -19.95 5.65 68.30
N THR A 264 -21.21 5.21 68.26
CA THR A 264 -22.15 5.36 69.38
C THR A 264 -21.65 4.60 70.62
N TYR A 265 -21.29 3.32 70.49
CA TYR A 265 -20.76 2.55 71.62
C TYR A 265 -19.44 3.10 72.16
N GLN A 266 -18.56 3.61 71.30
CA GLN A 266 -17.31 4.24 71.74
C GLN A 266 -17.53 5.55 72.49
N ALA A 267 -18.52 6.34 72.09
CA ALA A 267 -18.92 7.55 72.81
C ALA A 267 -19.44 7.19 74.22
N ASP A 268 -20.35 6.22 74.32
CA ASP A 268 -20.90 5.76 75.60
C ASP A 268 -19.81 5.11 76.50
N GLU A 269 -18.92 4.30 75.92
CA GLU A 269 -17.78 3.70 76.64
C GLU A 269 -16.83 4.77 77.18
N SER A 270 -16.52 5.80 76.39
CA SER A 270 -15.65 6.90 76.79
C SER A 270 -16.28 7.74 77.90
N LEU A 271 -17.58 8.01 77.79
CA LEU A 271 -18.35 8.69 78.82
C LEU A 271 -18.36 7.88 80.13
N ALA A 272 -18.62 6.58 80.04
CA ALA A 272 -18.58 5.69 81.20
C ALA A 272 -17.17 5.68 81.85
N LYS A 273 -16.10 5.61 81.06
CA LYS A 273 -14.72 5.66 81.59
C LYS A 273 -14.41 6.99 82.29
N ALA A 274 -14.95 8.10 81.81
CA ALA A 274 -14.78 9.41 82.45
C ALA A 274 -15.46 9.48 83.84
N VAL A 275 -16.62 8.83 84.00
CA VAL A 275 -17.38 8.82 85.26
C VAL A 275 -16.85 7.78 86.27
N GLN A 276 -16.17 6.72 85.79
CA GLN A 276 -15.71 5.58 86.60
C GLN A 276 -14.89 5.98 87.84
N GLY A 277 -13.97 6.94 87.70
CA GLY A 277 -13.12 7.39 88.82
C GLY A 277 -13.92 8.05 89.93
N ASP A 278 -14.90 8.88 89.57
CA ASP A 278 -15.77 9.56 90.52
C ASP A 278 -16.74 8.60 91.21
N LEU A 279 -17.20 7.55 90.53
CA LEU A 279 -17.99 6.47 91.12
C LEU A 279 -17.19 5.65 92.14
N ALA A 280 -15.89 5.45 91.94
CA ALA A 280 -15.03 4.81 92.94
C ALA A 280 -14.88 5.67 94.20
N ILE A 281 -14.81 7.00 94.05
CA ILE A 281 -14.82 7.94 95.18
C ILE A 281 -16.17 7.87 95.90
N LEU A 282 -17.28 7.83 95.16
CA LEU A 282 -18.63 7.68 95.71
C LEU A 282 -18.76 6.41 96.55
N GLU A 283 -18.33 5.25 96.02
CA GLU A 283 -18.35 3.96 96.74
C GLU A 283 -17.56 4.03 98.05
N ARG A 284 -16.37 4.68 98.02
CA ARG A 284 -15.55 4.90 99.21
C ARG A 284 -16.29 5.76 100.25
N LEU A 285 -16.89 6.88 99.83
CA LEU A 285 -17.66 7.75 100.73
C LEU A 285 -18.88 7.04 101.32
N GLU A 286 -19.54 6.16 100.55
CA GLU A 286 -20.66 5.34 101.03
C GLU A 286 -20.20 4.35 102.11
N ASN A 287 -19.08 3.64 101.87
CA ASN A 287 -18.51 2.71 102.84
C ASN A 287 -18.10 3.43 104.13
N GLU A 288 -17.41 4.56 104.01
CA GLU A 288 -17.00 5.38 105.17
C GLU A 288 -18.22 5.96 105.93
N SER A 289 -19.29 6.33 105.22
CA SER A 289 -20.54 6.82 105.85
C SER A 289 -21.29 5.71 106.59
N TYR A 290 -21.30 4.50 106.03
CA TYR A 290 -21.87 3.32 106.67
C TYR A 290 -21.09 2.96 107.95
N GLU A 291 -19.75 2.92 107.89
CA GLU A 291 -18.89 2.68 109.05
C GLU A 291 -19.09 3.72 110.17
N LEU A 292 -19.17 5.00 109.81
CA LEU A 292 -19.47 6.07 110.77
C LEU A 292 -20.86 5.90 111.40
N THR A 293 -21.85 5.41 110.64
CA THR A 293 -23.20 5.15 111.15
C THR A 293 -23.20 4.01 112.17
N VAL A 294 -22.49 2.92 111.89
CA VAL A 294 -22.31 1.81 112.83
C VAL A 294 -21.63 2.28 114.12
N LYS A 295 -20.54 3.06 114.02
CA LYS A 295 -19.83 3.61 115.18
C LYS A 295 -20.71 4.57 116.00
N ILE A 296 -21.47 5.45 115.35
CA ILE A 296 -22.41 6.36 116.01
C ILE A 296 -23.47 5.55 116.77
N ASN A 297 -23.99 4.48 116.19
CA ASN A 297 -24.96 3.62 116.86
C ASN A 297 -24.33 2.90 118.06
N GLN A 298 -23.12 2.34 117.93
CA GLN A 298 -22.38 1.75 119.06
C GLN A 298 -22.20 2.75 120.22
N PHE A 299 -21.72 3.97 119.93
CA PHE A 299 -21.54 5.00 120.96
C PHE A 299 -22.84 5.48 121.61
N LYS A 300 -23.98 5.44 120.90
CA LYS A 300 -25.30 5.73 121.51
C LYS A 300 -25.72 4.68 122.53
N TYR A 301 -25.30 3.42 122.37
CA TYR A 301 -25.57 2.34 123.32
C TYR A 301 -24.56 2.29 124.47
N GLU A 302 -23.30 2.70 124.23
CA GLU A 302 -22.26 2.74 125.28
C GLU A 302 -22.41 3.90 126.28
N PHE A 303 -23.17 4.97 125.95
CA PHE A 303 -23.36 6.15 126.81
C PHE A 303 -24.64 6.13 127.68
N THR A 304 -25.40 5.04 127.71
CA THR A 304 -26.59 4.89 128.57
C THR A 304 -26.31 4.27 129.94
N ASP A 305 -25.12 3.72 130.14
CA ASP A 305 -24.64 3.24 131.45
C ASP A 305 -23.34 3.97 131.75
N ILE A 306 -23.28 4.69 132.88
CA ILE A 306 -22.13 4.85 133.78
C ILE A 306 -22.54 5.91 134.83
N THR A 307 -23.03 5.43 135.97
CA THR A 307 -23.04 6.15 137.25
C THR A 307 -21.61 6.26 137.78
N THR A 308 -21.26 7.47 138.18
CA THR A 308 -19.94 7.87 138.69
C THR A 308 -19.80 7.42 140.15
N ASP A 309 -18.74 6.67 140.47
CA ASP A 309 -18.39 6.36 141.86
C ASP A 309 -17.01 6.91 142.23
N SER A 310 -16.99 7.63 143.34
CA SER A 310 -16.01 8.65 143.72
C SER A 310 -15.01 8.15 144.77
N GLN A 311 -14.51 6.92 144.66
CA GLN A 311 -13.58 6.34 145.64
C GLN A 311 -12.41 5.61 144.99
N LEU A 312 -11.53 6.32 144.28
CA LEU A 312 -10.34 5.70 143.71
C LEU A 312 -9.24 6.71 143.33
N ILE A 313 -9.23 7.93 143.87
CA ILE A 313 -8.35 9.02 143.37
C ILE A 313 -6.85 8.68 143.48
N ASP A 314 -6.41 7.97 144.52
CA ASP A 314 -4.98 7.67 144.71
C ASP A 314 -4.53 6.42 143.92
N GLY A 315 -5.39 5.39 143.81
CA GLY A 315 -5.16 4.26 142.90
C GLY A 315 -5.24 4.66 141.43
N LEU A 316 -6.20 5.54 141.08
CA LEU A 316 -6.34 6.15 139.76
C LEU A 316 -5.18 7.10 139.45
N GLN A 317 -4.52 7.72 140.42
CA GLN A 317 -3.35 8.55 140.13
C GLN A 317 -2.14 7.72 139.71
N GLU A 318 -1.88 6.60 140.39
CA GLU A 318 -0.82 5.66 140.02
C GLU A 318 -1.15 4.91 138.72
N GLU A 319 -2.40 4.47 138.57
CA GLU A 319 -2.91 3.89 137.32
C GLU A 319 -2.90 4.91 136.18
N ARG A 320 -3.23 6.19 136.42
CA ARG A 320 -3.10 7.27 135.42
C ARG A 320 -1.64 7.52 135.06
N LYS A 321 -0.70 7.35 135.99
CA LYS A 321 0.73 7.51 135.71
C LYS A 321 1.25 6.34 134.86
N SER A 322 0.90 5.10 135.20
CA SER A 322 1.25 3.92 134.39
C SER A 322 0.57 3.94 133.02
N LEU A 323 -0.70 4.37 132.94
CA LEU A 323 -1.42 4.56 131.68
C LEU A 323 -0.82 5.70 130.84
N ARG A 324 -0.26 6.75 131.45
CA ARG A 324 0.46 7.81 130.72
C ARG A 324 1.78 7.32 130.17
N GLU A 325 2.54 6.54 130.94
CA GLU A 325 3.76 5.90 130.45
C GLU A 325 3.46 4.92 129.32
N SER A 326 2.43 4.07 129.49
CA SER A 326 1.88 3.20 128.44
C SER A 326 1.44 3.99 127.19
N LEU A 327 0.72 5.09 127.36
CA LEU A 327 0.31 5.97 126.27
C LEU A 327 1.49 6.58 125.53
N LEU A 328 2.54 6.99 126.24
CA LEU A 328 3.77 7.49 125.63
C LEU A 328 4.46 6.39 124.82
N THR A 329 4.61 5.18 125.39
CA THR A 329 5.20 4.04 124.67
C THR A 329 4.38 3.63 123.45
N ILE A 330 3.05 3.63 123.56
CA ILE A 330 2.13 3.35 122.45
C ILE A 330 2.21 4.47 121.41
N SER A 331 2.29 5.74 121.82
CA SER A 331 2.42 6.88 120.91
C SER A 331 3.74 6.84 120.14
N GLU A 332 4.86 6.55 120.80
CA GLU A 332 6.16 6.33 120.15
C GLU A 332 6.10 5.15 119.17
N THR A 333 5.41 4.07 119.55
CA THR A 333 5.19 2.92 118.66
C THR A 333 4.34 3.30 117.45
N ILE A 334 3.28 4.09 117.64
CA ILE A 334 2.43 4.60 116.55
C ILE A 334 3.23 5.49 115.62
N GLU A 335 4.04 6.41 116.14
CA GLU A 335 4.91 7.27 115.32
C GLU A 335 5.93 6.44 114.52
N GLN A 336 6.53 5.42 115.13
CA GLN A 336 7.44 4.50 114.43
C GLN A 336 6.72 3.74 113.31
N LYS A 337 5.49 3.26 113.56
CA LYS A 337 4.68 2.58 112.55
C LYS A 337 4.23 3.54 111.45
N GLN A 338 3.89 4.78 111.77
CA GLN A 338 3.55 5.82 110.78
C GLN A 338 4.77 6.15 109.90
N LYS A 339 5.95 6.37 110.48
CA LYS A 339 7.20 6.53 109.71
C LYS A 339 7.47 5.33 108.81
N ARG A 340 7.22 4.11 109.29
CA ARG A 340 7.35 2.88 108.49
C ARG A 340 6.36 2.86 107.32
N VAL A 341 5.10 3.24 107.55
CA VAL A 341 4.06 3.33 106.52
C VAL A 341 4.43 4.38 105.48
N ASP A 342 4.91 5.56 105.90
CA ASP A 342 5.32 6.62 104.98
C ASP A 342 6.50 6.17 104.09
N GLN A 343 7.48 5.48 104.67
CA GLN A 343 8.59 4.87 103.91
C GLN A 343 8.10 3.84 102.90
N LEU A 344 7.18 2.95 103.30
CA LEU A 344 6.62 1.94 102.39
C LEU A 344 5.77 2.57 101.28
N ASN A 345 4.98 3.60 101.60
CA ASN A 345 4.21 4.36 100.61
C ASN A 345 5.13 5.09 99.62
N GLN A 346 6.23 5.65 100.11
CA GLN A 346 7.23 6.29 99.25
C GLN A 346 7.89 5.28 98.31
N ALA A 347 8.35 4.15 98.84
CA ALA A 347 8.91 3.06 98.04
C ALA A 347 7.90 2.51 97.02
N GLN A 348 6.62 2.41 97.39
CA GLN A 348 5.55 1.99 96.47
C GLN A 348 5.37 3.00 95.33
N ARG A 349 5.36 4.31 95.62
CA ARG A 349 5.24 5.35 94.59
C ARG A 349 6.43 5.32 93.62
N GLU A 350 7.64 5.13 94.14
CA GLU A 350 8.84 4.98 93.32
C GLU A 350 8.77 3.74 92.43
N ALA A 351 8.36 2.60 92.97
CA ALA A 351 8.18 1.36 92.20
C ALA A 351 7.11 1.50 91.11
N VAL A 352 5.99 2.19 91.39
CA VAL A 352 4.93 2.46 90.41
C VAL A 352 5.44 3.40 89.31
N SER A 353 6.17 4.45 89.67
CA SER A 353 6.80 5.35 88.70
C SER A 353 7.77 4.60 87.78
N GLU A 354 8.59 3.71 88.34
CA GLU A 354 9.53 2.90 87.57
C GLU A 354 8.81 1.90 86.67
N MET A 355 7.74 1.27 87.15
CA MET A 355 6.88 0.41 86.35
C MET A 355 6.27 1.16 85.14
N HIS A 356 5.77 2.37 85.33
CA HIS A 356 5.26 3.19 84.22
C HIS A 356 6.36 3.54 83.23
N ARG A 357 7.54 3.94 83.72
CA ARG A 357 8.71 4.22 82.88
C ARG A 357 9.12 3.02 82.03
N LEU A 358 9.16 1.82 82.62
CA LEU A 358 9.47 0.57 81.92
C LEU A 358 8.39 0.20 80.90
N LYS A 359 7.11 0.43 81.23
CA LYS A 359 5.99 0.19 80.31
C LYS A 359 6.06 1.11 79.08
N ASP A 360 6.41 2.38 79.27
CA ASP A 360 6.61 3.32 78.17
C ASP A 360 7.79 2.91 77.29
N GLN A 361 8.90 2.44 77.90
CA GLN A 361 10.02 1.88 77.15
C GLN A 361 9.63 0.64 76.36
N MET A 362 8.84 -0.26 76.95
CA MET A 362 8.33 -1.45 76.26
C MET A 362 7.45 -1.06 75.06
N HIS A 363 6.55 -0.07 75.21
CA HIS A 363 5.72 0.40 74.11
C HIS A 363 6.56 1.04 72.98
N LYS A 364 7.60 1.80 73.31
CA LYS A 364 8.55 2.33 72.31
C LYS A 364 9.26 1.20 71.57
N LEU A 365 9.78 0.20 72.28
CA LEU A 365 10.42 -0.96 71.67
C LEU A 365 9.46 -1.78 70.80
N GLN A 366 8.18 -1.90 71.20
CA GLN A 366 7.16 -2.55 70.39
C GLN A 366 6.91 -1.79 69.08
N GLN A 367 6.83 -0.46 69.15
CA GLN A 367 6.66 0.37 67.95
C GLN A 367 7.88 0.24 67.03
N GLU A 368 9.10 0.38 67.57
CA GLU A 368 10.34 0.20 66.80
C GLU A 368 10.44 -1.20 66.16
N ASN A 369 9.95 -2.24 66.83
CA ASN A 369 9.92 -3.59 66.27
C ASN A 369 8.91 -3.72 65.12
N LEU A 370 7.73 -3.10 65.24
CA LEU A 370 6.75 -3.04 64.14
C LEU A 370 7.34 -2.32 62.93
N ASP A 371 8.00 -1.19 63.14
CA ASP A 371 8.66 -0.42 62.09
C ASP A 371 9.79 -1.24 61.43
N ASN A 372 10.61 -1.95 62.22
CA ASN A 372 11.63 -2.86 61.69
C ASN A 372 11.05 -4.00 60.85
N VAL A 373 9.91 -4.58 61.26
CA VAL A 373 9.22 -5.62 60.47
C VAL A 373 8.72 -5.05 59.14
N GLN A 374 8.16 -3.83 59.14
CA GLN A 374 7.76 -3.15 57.91
C GLN A 374 8.95 -2.89 56.99
N LEU A 375 10.04 -2.32 57.51
CA LEU A 375 11.27 -2.08 56.75
C LEU A 375 11.85 -3.38 56.17
N LYS A 376 11.82 -4.48 56.92
CA LYS A 376 12.27 -5.79 56.44
C LYS A 376 11.41 -6.33 55.30
N ASN A 377 10.09 -6.13 55.38
CA ASN A 377 9.16 -6.52 54.31
C ASN A 377 9.39 -5.68 53.04
N ASP A 378 9.58 -4.37 53.19
CA ASP A 378 9.90 -3.47 52.09
C ASP A 378 11.25 -3.80 51.44
N LEU A 379 12.28 -4.08 52.24
CA LEU A 379 13.58 -4.53 51.75
C LEU A 379 13.47 -5.84 50.97
N SER A 380 12.67 -6.79 51.46
CA SER A 380 12.41 -8.05 50.77
C SER A 380 11.65 -7.85 49.45
N ARG A 381 10.70 -6.90 49.40
CA ARG A 381 9.99 -6.53 48.17
C ARG A 381 10.95 -5.91 47.16
N LEU A 382 11.68 -4.88 47.55
CA LEU A 382 12.64 -4.18 46.69
C LEU A 382 13.74 -5.12 46.16
N THR A 383 14.20 -6.06 46.98
CA THR A 383 15.17 -7.08 46.55
C THR A 383 14.60 -7.95 45.43
N ARG A 384 13.36 -8.45 45.56
CA ARG A 384 12.68 -9.22 44.51
C ARG A 384 12.47 -8.42 43.23
N ASP A 385 12.11 -7.14 43.36
CA ASP A 385 11.92 -6.25 42.21
C ASP A 385 13.27 -6.04 41.48
N CYS A 386 14.35 -5.82 42.22
CA CYS A 386 15.70 -5.70 41.64
C CYS A 386 16.15 -6.99 40.93
N GLU A 387 15.85 -8.16 41.49
CA GLU A 387 16.18 -9.45 40.86
C GLU A 387 15.37 -9.67 39.57
N THR A 388 14.09 -9.32 39.57
CA THR A 388 13.23 -9.39 38.38
C THR A 388 13.75 -8.47 37.29
N LEU A 389 14.02 -7.20 37.62
CA LEU A 389 14.55 -6.22 36.66
C LEU A 389 15.92 -6.62 36.11
N LYS A 390 16.79 -7.25 36.93
CA LYS A 390 18.07 -7.77 36.45
C LYS A 390 17.89 -8.92 35.45
N LYS A 391 16.91 -9.79 35.66
CA LYS A 391 16.59 -10.87 34.70
C LYS A 391 16.07 -10.29 33.39
N GLU A 392 15.10 -9.38 33.46
CA GLU A 392 14.56 -8.69 32.29
C GLU A 392 15.66 -7.96 31.50
N LEU A 393 16.55 -7.25 32.19
CA LEU A 393 17.71 -6.60 31.57
C LEU A 393 18.60 -7.64 30.86
N SER A 394 18.91 -8.75 31.53
CA SER A 394 19.75 -9.79 30.94
C SER A 394 19.11 -10.47 29.72
N GLU A 395 17.79 -10.68 29.73
CA GLU A 395 17.03 -11.23 28.59
C GLU A 395 16.99 -10.24 27.42
N LEU A 396 16.77 -8.96 27.71
CA LEU A 396 16.85 -7.89 26.71
C LEU A 396 18.23 -7.80 26.07
N GLU A 397 19.29 -7.82 26.86
CA GLU A 397 20.68 -7.71 26.39
C GLU A 397 21.14 -8.96 25.63
N SER A 398 20.75 -10.16 26.07
CA SER A 398 21.24 -11.42 25.49
C SER A 398 20.41 -11.94 24.33
N GLU A 399 19.09 -11.74 24.32
CA GLU A 399 18.21 -12.32 23.30
C GLU A 399 17.66 -11.26 22.35
N GLN A 400 17.03 -10.21 22.89
CA GLN A 400 16.26 -9.29 22.07
C GLN A 400 17.16 -8.33 21.27
N LEU A 401 18.15 -7.72 21.93
CA LEU A 401 19.05 -6.77 21.29
C LEU A 401 19.86 -7.41 20.14
N PRO A 402 20.48 -8.60 20.31
CA PRO A 402 21.20 -9.24 19.22
C PRO A 402 20.28 -9.71 18.09
N ALA A 403 19.06 -10.17 18.39
CA ALA A 403 18.08 -10.53 17.38
C ALA A 403 17.66 -9.33 16.52
N VAL A 404 17.41 -8.18 17.14
CA VAL A 404 17.12 -6.92 16.43
C VAL A 404 18.32 -6.46 15.61
N HIS A 405 19.52 -6.50 16.18
CA HIS A 405 20.74 -6.13 15.47
C HIS A 405 20.96 -7.01 14.24
N ARG A 406 20.77 -8.33 14.38
CA ARG A 406 20.89 -9.27 13.25
C ARG A 406 19.88 -8.97 12.15
N ARG A 407 18.60 -8.77 12.49
CA ARG A 407 17.56 -8.41 11.49
C ARG A 407 17.87 -7.09 10.79
N TRP A 408 18.40 -6.12 11.53
CA TRP A 408 18.83 -4.84 10.95
C TRP A 408 19.99 -5.03 9.97
N THR A 409 20.98 -5.84 10.31
CA THR A 409 22.12 -6.16 9.42
C THR A 409 21.64 -6.89 8.16
N GLU A 410 20.78 -7.91 8.30
CA GLU A 410 20.20 -8.64 7.17
C GLU A 410 19.41 -7.71 6.23
N ALA A 411 18.63 -6.76 6.78
CA ALA A 411 17.92 -5.76 5.98
C ALA A 411 18.86 -4.77 5.27
N CYS A 412 19.95 -4.36 5.92
CA CYS A 412 20.98 -3.51 5.32
C CYS A 412 21.72 -4.21 4.16
N ASP A 413 22.03 -5.50 4.33
CA ASP A 413 22.69 -6.32 3.31
C ASP A 413 21.77 -6.52 2.10
N GLU A 414 20.48 -6.85 2.33
CA GLU A 414 19.50 -6.99 1.26
C GLU A 414 19.28 -5.68 0.50
N ARG A 415 19.18 -4.55 1.21
CA ARG A 415 19.09 -3.23 0.57
C ARG A 415 20.31 -2.95 -0.30
N SER A 416 21.51 -3.28 0.18
CA SER A 416 22.75 -3.10 -0.58
C SER A 416 22.80 -3.99 -1.82
N ARG A 417 22.33 -5.23 -1.71
CA ARG A 417 22.20 -6.18 -2.82
C ARG A 417 21.23 -5.67 -3.89
N VAL A 418 20.03 -5.23 -3.48
CA VAL A 418 19.02 -4.66 -4.39
C VAL A 418 19.55 -3.40 -5.07
N THR A 419 20.30 -2.55 -4.35
CA THR A 419 20.90 -1.34 -4.92
C THR A 419 21.91 -1.68 -6.00
N LYS A 420 22.81 -2.65 -5.77
CA LYS A 420 23.77 -3.12 -6.79
C LYS A 420 23.08 -3.66 -8.05
N ILE A 421 22.07 -4.51 -7.88
CA ILE A 421 21.30 -5.05 -9.01
C ILE A 421 20.63 -3.92 -9.80
N ARG A 422 20.10 -2.91 -9.10
CA ARG A 422 19.49 -1.74 -9.75
C ARG A 422 20.53 -0.94 -10.53
N GLU A 423 21.72 -0.71 -9.98
CA GLU A 423 22.82 -0.01 -10.64
C GLU A 423 23.27 -0.75 -11.91
N GLU A 424 23.47 -2.08 -11.82
CA GLU A 424 23.80 -2.93 -12.97
C GLU A 424 22.72 -2.86 -14.07
N ASN A 425 21.44 -2.90 -13.70
CA ASN A 425 20.34 -2.78 -14.66
C ASN A 425 20.29 -1.39 -15.31
N ILE A 426 20.58 -0.32 -14.56
CA ILE A 426 20.65 1.05 -15.10
C ILE A 426 21.83 1.17 -16.06
N GLU A 427 22.98 0.61 -15.73
CA GLU A 427 24.16 0.61 -16.60
C GLU A 427 23.86 -0.12 -17.92
N GLN A 428 23.26 -1.33 -17.85
CA GLN A 428 22.82 -2.07 -19.03
C GLN A 428 21.76 -1.33 -19.87
N ALA A 429 20.85 -0.60 -19.23
CA ALA A 429 19.89 0.22 -19.96
C ALA A 429 20.58 1.41 -20.65
N THR A 430 21.52 2.05 -19.97
CA THR A 430 22.29 3.19 -20.48
C THR A 430 23.15 2.79 -21.67
N THR A 431 23.81 1.63 -21.63
CA THR A 431 24.59 1.12 -22.77
C THR A 431 23.70 0.87 -23.98
N LYS A 432 22.52 0.24 -23.81
CA LYS A 432 21.55 0.05 -24.89
C LYS A 432 21.04 1.36 -25.48
N VAL A 433 20.78 2.37 -24.65
CA VAL A 433 20.40 3.71 -25.12
C VAL A 433 21.52 4.33 -25.96
N ASN A 434 22.76 4.25 -25.49
CA ASN A 434 23.92 4.76 -26.23
C ASN A 434 24.10 4.04 -27.58
N GLU A 435 23.91 2.72 -27.64
CA GLU A 435 23.94 1.96 -28.90
C GLU A 435 22.83 2.40 -29.88
N ILE A 436 21.64 2.69 -29.36
CA ILE A 436 20.53 3.21 -30.17
C ILE A 436 20.86 4.61 -30.68
N ASP A 437 21.39 5.48 -29.83
CA ASP A 437 21.81 6.84 -30.20
C ASP A 437 22.91 6.83 -31.26
N GLU A 438 23.89 5.93 -31.15
CA GLU A 438 24.91 5.73 -32.20
C GLU A 438 24.29 5.29 -33.53
N LYS A 439 23.37 4.32 -33.51
CA LYS A 439 22.63 3.88 -34.70
C LYS A 439 21.79 5.01 -35.29
N LEU A 440 21.15 5.82 -34.45
CA LEU A 440 20.38 7.00 -34.86
C LEU A 440 21.28 8.05 -35.51
N LYS A 441 22.47 8.27 -34.96
CA LYS A 441 23.46 9.16 -35.53
C LYS A 441 23.94 8.66 -36.90
N MET A 442 24.28 7.37 -37.01
CA MET A 442 24.63 6.75 -38.30
C MET A 442 23.51 6.87 -39.33
N LEU A 443 22.25 6.64 -38.93
CA LEU A 443 21.09 6.79 -39.80
C LEU A 443 20.90 8.25 -40.22
N THR A 444 21.11 9.19 -39.30
CA THR A 444 21.04 10.63 -39.58
C THR A 444 22.13 11.02 -40.57
N ASP A 445 23.36 10.56 -40.39
CA ASP A 445 24.49 10.79 -41.29
C ASP A 445 24.27 10.15 -42.67
N ALA A 446 23.66 8.97 -42.73
CA ALA A 446 23.23 8.35 -43.99
C ALA A 446 22.13 9.16 -44.67
N CYS A 447 21.11 9.61 -43.92
CA CYS A 447 20.05 10.46 -44.44
C CYS A 447 20.57 11.81 -44.96
N THR A 448 21.50 12.45 -44.27
CA THR A 448 22.14 13.70 -44.73
C THR A 448 22.99 13.44 -45.97
N SER A 449 23.72 12.33 -46.04
CA SER A 449 24.47 11.92 -47.24
C SER A 449 23.56 11.65 -48.45
N VAL A 450 22.43 10.97 -48.26
CA VAL A 450 21.42 10.75 -49.30
C VAL A 450 20.81 12.07 -49.77
N LYS A 451 20.46 12.98 -48.85
CA LYS A 451 20.00 14.33 -49.19
C LYS A 451 21.04 15.11 -49.99
N PHE A 452 22.33 15.01 -49.62
CA PHE A 452 23.42 15.65 -50.36
C PHE A 452 23.55 15.07 -51.78
N ALA A 453 23.54 13.75 -51.93
CA ALA A 453 23.62 13.06 -53.22
C ALA A 453 22.43 13.41 -54.14
N PHE A 454 21.20 13.44 -53.58
CA PHE A 454 19.99 13.81 -54.32
C PHE A 454 20.03 15.27 -54.81
N ASN A 455 20.62 16.18 -54.04
CA ASN A 455 20.73 17.59 -54.42
C ASN A 455 21.85 17.87 -55.44
N SER A 456 22.91 17.05 -55.49
CA SER A 456 24.07 17.30 -56.35
C SER A 456 23.97 16.67 -57.75
N GLN A 457 23.29 15.52 -57.91
CA GLN A 457 23.19 14.82 -59.20
C GLN A 457 22.28 15.49 -60.26
N PRO A 458 21.13 16.09 -59.92
CA PRO A 458 20.26 16.75 -60.90
C PRO A 458 20.85 18.05 -61.45
N LEU A 459 21.59 18.79 -60.62
CA LEU A 459 22.16 20.10 -60.98
C LEU A 459 23.26 19.96 -62.05
N GLU A 460 24.15 18.97 -61.90
CA GLU A 460 25.23 18.73 -62.86
C GLU A 460 24.68 18.18 -64.19
N ARG A 461 23.68 17.29 -64.14
CA ARG A 461 22.99 16.80 -65.35
C ARG A 461 22.24 17.91 -66.08
N LEU A 462 21.57 18.80 -65.36
CA LEU A 462 20.85 19.94 -65.95
C LEU A 462 21.84 20.90 -66.64
N LYS A 463 23.01 21.13 -66.04
CA LYS A 463 24.06 21.98 -66.60
C LYS A 463 24.63 21.43 -67.91
N VAL A 464 24.95 20.13 -67.95
CA VAL A 464 25.41 19.44 -69.17
C VAL A 464 24.32 19.47 -70.25
N ILE A 465 23.05 19.27 -69.89
CA ILE A 465 21.94 19.34 -70.86
C ILE A 465 21.81 20.76 -71.42
N LEU A 466 21.89 21.81 -70.59
CA LEU A 466 21.83 23.19 -71.05
C LEU A 466 22.99 23.52 -72.01
N GLU A 467 24.21 23.12 -71.68
CA GLU A 467 25.38 23.32 -72.56
C GLU A 467 25.20 22.60 -73.91
N THR A 468 24.69 21.36 -73.90
CA THR A 468 24.42 20.62 -75.15
C THR A 468 23.30 21.25 -75.99
N VAL A 469 22.30 21.85 -75.36
CA VAL A 469 21.20 22.54 -76.06
C VAL A 469 21.71 23.83 -76.72
N GLU A 470 22.56 24.60 -76.03
CA GLU A 470 23.21 25.79 -76.61
C GLU A 470 24.10 25.44 -77.81
N GLU A 471 24.88 24.35 -77.71
CA GLU A 471 25.74 23.91 -78.80
C GLU A 471 24.93 23.42 -80.01
N LEU A 472 23.84 22.69 -79.78
CA LEU A 472 22.92 22.29 -80.84
C LEU A 472 22.22 23.49 -81.50
N GLN A 473 21.84 24.52 -80.73
CA GLN A 473 21.29 25.76 -81.29
C GLN A 473 22.31 26.49 -82.18
N LYS A 474 23.57 26.56 -81.75
CA LYS A 474 24.66 27.15 -82.56
C LYS A 474 24.87 26.38 -83.86
N ASN A 475 24.90 25.05 -83.80
CA ASN A 475 25.04 24.21 -84.98
C ASN A 475 23.84 24.34 -85.93
N LEU A 476 22.61 24.43 -85.41
CA LEU A 476 21.42 24.69 -86.22
C LEU A 476 21.51 26.04 -86.95
N SER A 477 22.03 27.08 -86.30
CA SER A 477 22.20 28.39 -86.92
C SER A 477 23.24 28.39 -88.05
N LEU A 478 24.33 27.62 -87.90
CA LEU A 478 25.35 27.40 -88.93
C LEU A 478 24.78 26.64 -90.15
N VAL A 479 24.07 25.54 -89.91
CA VAL A 479 23.46 24.77 -91.01
C VAL A 479 22.43 25.60 -91.79
N LYS A 480 21.68 26.48 -91.10
CA LYS A 480 20.76 27.41 -91.77
C LYS A 480 21.49 28.41 -92.67
N SER A 481 22.59 29.00 -92.21
CA SER A 481 23.35 29.96 -93.04
C SER A 481 24.01 29.28 -94.25
N GLU A 482 24.48 28.04 -94.09
CA GLU A 482 25.00 27.23 -95.20
C GLU A 482 23.90 26.89 -96.20
N ALA A 483 22.70 26.55 -95.74
CA ALA A 483 21.54 26.28 -96.60
C ALA A 483 21.13 27.52 -97.40
N ASP A 484 21.10 28.71 -96.77
CA ASP A 484 20.81 29.97 -97.45
C ASP A 484 21.86 30.30 -98.51
N THR A 485 23.14 30.07 -98.20
CA THR A 485 24.25 30.27 -99.15
C THR A 485 24.16 29.30 -100.33
N CYS A 486 23.81 28.04 -100.07
CA CYS A 486 23.60 27.04 -101.11
C CYS A 486 22.41 27.42 -102.01
N SER A 487 21.32 27.91 -101.42
CA SER A 487 20.14 28.39 -102.16
C SER A 487 20.49 29.57 -103.09
N GLN A 488 21.27 30.54 -102.61
CA GLN A 488 21.77 31.66 -103.43
C GLN A 488 22.66 31.18 -104.58
N ASN A 489 23.54 30.20 -104.34
CA ASN A 489 24.39 29.61 -105.37
C ASN A 489 23.56 28.87 -106.43
N ILE A 490 22.50 28.16 -106.03
CA ILE A 490 21.56 27.51 -106.96
C ILE A 490 20.88 28.56 -107.85
N GLU A 491 20.45 29.69 -107.30
CA GLU A 491 19.86 30.77 -108.11
C GLU A 491 20.87 31.38 -109.10
N LEU A 492 22.12 31.59 -108.67
CA LEU A 492 23.18 32.10 -109.53
C LEU A 492 23.48 31.14 -110.70
N LEU A 493 23.62 29.84 -110.40
CA LEU A 493 23.84 28.81 -111.42
C LEU A 493 22.66 28.71 -112.39
N LYS A 494 21.41 28.85 -111.90
CA LYS A 494 20.24 28.92 -112.78
C LYS A 494 20.31 30.10 -113.75
N LYS A 495 20.73 31.29 -113.31
CA LYS A 495 20.94 32.45 -114.19
C LYS A 495 22.03 32.15 -115.23
N GLN A 496 23.17 31.63 -114.81
CA GLN A 496 24.28 31.29 -115.72
C GLN A 496 23.90 30.23 -116.75
N ILE A 497 23.16 29.19 -116.37
CA ILE A 497 22.64 28.17 -117.30
C ILE A 497 21.75 28.83 -118.36
N ASN A 498 20.91 29.79 -117.96
CA ASN A 498 20.03 30.48 -118.90
C ASN A 498 20.84 31.35 -119.89
N GLU A 499 21.87 32.05 -119.43
CA GLU A 499 22.79 32.80 -120.29
C GLU A 499 23.56 31.88 -121.24
N HIS A 500 24.06 30.74 -120.77
CA HIS A 500 24.74 29.75 -121.62
C HIS A 500 23.81 29.13 -122.67
N LYS A 501 22.54 28.85 -122.33
CA LYS A 501 21.54 28.39 -123.30
C LYS A 501 21.26 29.43 -124.38
N MET A 502 21.23 30.71 -124.03
CA MET A 502 21.09 31.81 -125.00
C MET A 502 22.32 31.89 -125.91
N ARG A 503 23.53 31.87 -125.36
CA ARG A 503 24.78 31.83 -126.14
C ARG A 503 24.89 30.62 -127.07
N GLN A 504 24.42 29.45 -126.63
CA GLN A 504 24.45 28.24 -127.45
C GLN A 504 23.48 28.35 -128.64
N ARG A 505 22.31 28.98 -128.48
CA ARG A 505 21.41 29.30 -129.62
C ARG A 505 22.08 30.26 -130.60
N GLU A 506 22.63 31.36 -130.11
CA GLU A 506 23.31 32.36 -130.95
C GLU A 506 24.46 31.75 -131.76
N LEU A 507 25.26 30.86 -131.14
CA LEU A 507 26.34 30.13 -131.82
C LEU A 507 25.81 29.13 -132.85
N THR A 508 24.71 28.43 -132.54
CA THR A 508 24.07 27.49 -133.48
C THR A 508 23.56 28.23 -134.72
N ASP A 509 22.92 29.38 -134.51
CA ASP A 509 22.45 30.26 -135.58
C ASP A 509 23.62 30.78 -136.43
N CYS A 510 24.74 31.17 -135.80
CA CYS A 510 25.95 31.59 -136.52
C CYS A 510 26.57 30.47 -137.37
N VAL A 511 26.55 29.22 -136.88
CA VAL A 511 27.05 28.05 -137.63
C VAL A 511 26.14 27.74 -138.83
N GLN A 512 24.81 27.78 -138.65
CA GLN A 512 23.86 27.60 -139.75
C GLN A 512 24.03 28.67 -140.83
N VAL A 513 24.22 29.93 -140.43
CA VAL A 513 24.50 31.03 -141.38
C VAL A 513 25.81 30.79 -142.15
N ARG A 514 26.86 30.28 -141.50
CA ARG A 514 28.12 29.92 -142.19
C ARG A 514 27.95 28.76 -143.16
N GLN A 515 27.20 27.71 -142.79
CA GLN A 515 26.91 26.59 -143.70
C GLN A 515 26.11 27.02 -144.91
N LEU A 516 25.08 27.85 -144.72
CA LEU A 516 24.29 28.42 -145.82
C LEU A 516 25.15 29.31 -146.73
N ARG A 517 26.08 30.08 -146.17
CA ARG A 517 27.05 30.87 -146.96
C ARG A 517 28.02 30.00 -147.76
N CYS A 518 28.54 28.91 -147.20
CA CYS A 518 29.40 27.97 -147.93
C CYS A 518 28.65 27.21 -149.03
N GLN A 519 27.37 26.86 -148.81
CA GLN A 519 26.53 26.28 -149.85
C GLN A 519 26.25 27.28 -150.97
N LEU A 520 26.02 28.55 -150.61
CA LEU A 520 25.92 29.65 -151.57
C LEU A 520 27.21 29.79 -152.38
N SER A 521 28.39 29.86 -151.75
CA SER A 521 29.66 30.00 -152.48
C SER A 521 29.93 28.84 -153.43
N PHE A 522 29.63 27.60 -153.01
CA PHE A 522 29.77 26.42 -153.86
C PHE A 522 28.81 26.45 -155.07
N LEU A 523 27.58 26.91 -154.88
CA LEU A 523 26.63 27.11 -155.98
C LEU A 523 27.08 28.23 -156.92
N THR A 524 27.62 29.32 -156.39
CA THR A 524 28.14 30.45 -157.16
C THR A 524 29.33 30.05 -158.04
N GLU A 525 30.31 29.33 -157.49
CA GLU A 525 31.46 28.78 -158.25
C GLU A 525 31.00 27.78 -159.33
N ARG A 526 29.94 27.01 -159.06
CA ARG A 526 29.37 26.08 -160.05
C ARG A 526 28.66 26.81 -161.18
N THR A 527 27.97 27.93 -160.90
CA THR A 527 27.42 28.81 -161.93
C THR A 527 28.49 29.53 -162.74
N GLU A 528 29.60 29.97 -162.13
CA GLU A 528 30.70 30.63 -162.85
C GLU A 528 31.48 29.66 -163.76
N SER A 529 31.69 28.41 -163.32
CA SER A 529 32.34 27.38 -164.15
C SER A 529 31.45 26.91 -165.32
N LEU A 530 30.13 26.83 -165.11
CA LEU A 530 29.17 26.57 -166.19
C LEU A 530 29.08 27.75 -167.18
N ALA A 531 29.13 28.99 -166.69
CA ALA A 531 29.16 30.19 -167.54
C ALA A 531 30.44 30.29 -168.40
N LYS A 532 31.60 29.88 -167.89
CA LYS A 532 32.86 29.82 -168.67
C LYS A 532 32.83 28.73 -169.76
N ASN A 533 32.23 27.58 -169.50
CA ASN A 533 32.11 26.51 -170.48
C ASN A 533 31.09 26.82 -171.59
N GLN A 534 30.12 27.71 -171.31
CA GLN A 534 29.11 28.13 -172.29
C GLN A 534 29.58 29.26 -173.23
N MET A 535 30.64 29.99 -172.87
CA MET A 535 31.25 31.02 -173.72
C MET A 535 32.16 30.45 -174.83
N ILE A 536 32.49 29.16 -174.78
CA ILE A 536 33.34 28.48 -175.79
C ILE A 536 32.52 27.88 -176.94
N CYS A 537 31.19 27.68 -176.79
CA CYS A 537 30.44 26.86 -177.75
C CYS A 537 29.47 27.58 -178.69
N ASP A 538 29.11 28.86 -178.48
CA ASP A 538 28.00 29.47 -179.24
C ASP A 538 28.35 30.70 -180.09
N ASN A 539 29.54 30.79 -180.70
CA ASN A 539 29.76 31.71 -181.84
C ASN A 539 30.89 31.26 -182.80
N ILE A 540 30.52 30.34 -183.68
CA ILE A 540 31.02 30.29 -185.06
C ILE A 540 30.24 31.35 -185.87
N PRO A 541 30.93 32.17 -186.68
CA PRO A 541 30.46 32.32 -188.05
C PRO A 541 31.58 32.04 -189.06
N LEU A 542 31.19 31.30 -190.10
CA LEU A 542 31.67 31.34 -191.48
C LEU A 542 32.98 32.10 -191.78
N SER A 543 33.99 31.35 -192.22
CA SER A 543 34.76 31.56 -193.46
C SER A 543 35.80 30.44 -193.51
N ASP A 544 35.53 29.31 -194.17
CA ASP A 544 35.62 29.10 -195.62
C ASP A 544 37.07 29.08 -196.14
N GLN A 545 37.84 28.03 -195.79
CA GLN A 545 39.01 27.64 -196.59
C GLN A 545 39.59 26.21 -196.39
N ASP A 546 38.86 25.26 -195.77
CA ASP A 546 39.27 23.84 -195.78
C ASP A 546 38.29 22.89 -196.50
N LEU A 547 37.03 23.30 -196.68
CA LEU A 547 36.08 22.58 -197.54
C LEU A 547 36.47 22.65 -199.03
N ILE A 548 37.37 23.56 -199.41
CA ILE A 548 37.87 23.69 -200.80
C ILE A 548 39.08 22.77 -201.07
N ASN A 549 39.84 22.38 -200.04
CA ASN A 549 41.02 21.54 -200.22
C ASN A 549 40.68 20.04 -200.21
N GLU A 550 39.73 19.63 -199.37
CA GLU A 550 39.35 18.21 -199.30
C GLU A 550 38.51 17.77 -200.52
N THR A 551 37.74 18.70 -201.11
CA THR A 551 37.01 18.45 -202.36
C THR A 551 37.92 18.40 -203.59
N LYS A 552 39.07 19.11 -203.60
CA LYS A 552 40.05 19.02 -204.69
C LYS A 552 40.90 17.75 -204.65
N ARG A 553 41.14 17.17 -203.46
CA ARG A 553 41.87 15.90 -203.33
C ARG A 553 41.06 14.72 -203.86
N LEU A 554 39.77 14.67 -203.52
CA LEU A 554 38.88 13.57 -203.91
C LEU A 554 38.48 13.60 -205.39
N SER A 555 38.37 14.79 -206.00
CA SER A 555 38.04 14.91 -207.43
C SER A 555 39.18 14.55 -208.39
N LEU A 556 40.45 14.58 -207.96
CA LEU A 556 41.60 14.29 -208.85
C LEU A 556 42.04 12.81 -208.82
N GLU A 557 41.60 12.06 -207.81
CA GLU A 557 41.74 10.61 -207.75
C GLU A 557 40.65 9.91 -208.60
N GLU A 558 39.47 10.53 -208.71
CA GLU A 558 38.32 10.01 -209.44
C GLU A 558 38.48 10.08 -210.98
N GLU A 559 39.22 11.05 -211.54
CA GLU A 559 39.44 11.15 -213.00
C GLU A 559 40.67 10.40 -213.54
N LYS A 560 41.64 9.99 -212.70
CA LYS A 560 42.76 9.14 -213.18
C LYS A 560 42.37 7.68 -213.37
N LEU A 561 41.39 7.19 -212.61
CA LEU A 561 40.85 5.83 -212.75
C LEU A 561 39.90 5.70 -213.97
N HIS A 562 39.40 6.80 -214.54
CA HIS A 562 38.31 6.75 -215.54
C HIS A 562 38.65 7.00 -217.03
N SER A 563 39.90 7.27 -217.47
CA SER A 563 40.13 7.54 -218.92
C SER A 563 41.32 6.89 -219.69
N LEU A 564 42.27 6.15 -219.10
CA LEU A 564 43.37 5.50 -219.89
C LEU A 564 43.38 3.96 -219.93
N VAL A 565 42.41 3.33 -219.27
CA VAL A 565 41.87 2.01 -219.68
C VAL A 565 41.34 2.04 -221.14
N GLY A 566 41.21 3.21 -221.77
CA GLY A 566 40.81 3.38 -223.19
C GLY A 566 41.88 3.20 -224.27
N THR A 567 43.16 2.97 -223.96
CA THR A 567 44.21 2.88 -225.00
C THR A 567 45.25 1.77 -224.78
N LEU A 568 44.75 0.60 -224.37
CA LEU A 568 45.24 -0.67 -224.93
C LEU A 568 44.17 -1.33 -225.83
N PHE A 569 43.10 -0.60 -226.20
CA PHE A 569 42.09 -1.12 -227.13
C PHE A 569 42.50 -1.10 -228.62
N GLN A 570 43.64 -0.52 -229.05
CA GLN A 570 43.90 -0.52 -230.51
C GLN A 570 45.30 -0.23 -231.08
N CYS A 571 46.43 -0.37 -230.35
CA CYS A 571 47.75 -0.31 -231.03
C CYS A 571 48.93 -0.99 -230.29
N TRP A 572 49.61 -2.04 -230.76
CA TRP A 572 49.30 -3.00 -231.83
C TRP A 572 48.88 -2.47 -233.22
N SER A 573 49.28 -1.25 -233.54
CA SER A 573 50.08 -1.00 -234.73
C SER A 573 51.33 -0.34 -234.14
N PHE A 574 52.36 -1.12 -233.79
CA PHE A 574 53.40 -1.57 -234.72
C PHE A 574 53.99 -0.36 -235.45
N SER A 575 55.33 -0.25 -235.45
CA SER A 575 56.10 0.75 -236.20
C SER A 575 56.12 2.14 -235.54
N PHE A 576 57.24 2.71 -235.11
CA PHE A 576 58.56 2.71 -235.75
C PHE A 576 59.57 3.19 -234.68
N THR A 577 60.53 2.35 -234.33
CA THR A 577 61.93 2.54 -234.76
C THR A 577 62.59 3.65 -233.96
N PHE A 578 63.29 3.26 -232.88
CA PHE A 578 64.73 2.99 -233.00
C PHE A 578 65.42 4.17 -233.65
N VAL A 579 65.52 5.25 -232.89
CA VAL A 579 66.49 6.29 -233.18
C VAL A 579 67.01 6.65 -231.80
N TYR A 580 68.18 6.13 -231.42
CA TYR A 580 69.45 6.76 -231.80
C TYR A 580 69.44 8.19 -231.23
N LEU A 581 70.38 8.62 -230.40
CA LEU A 581 71.74 8.20 -230.23
C LEU A 581 72.09 8.98 -228.96
N ILE A 582 72.44 8.27 -227.89
CA ILE A 582 73.82 7.93 -227.57
C ILE A 582 74.42 8.99 -226.67
N TYR A 583 75.14 8.49 -225.68
CA TYR A 583 76.26 9.16 -225.04
C TYR A 583 76.14 10.68 -224.89
N ARG A 584 76.10 11.09 -223.64
CA ARG A 584 77.30 11.60 -222.96
C ARG A 584 76.82 12.11 -221.60
N THR A 585 77.00 11.42 -220.49
CA THR A 585 77.76 10.19 -220.16
C THR A 585 77.13 9.58 -218.92
#